data_AF-A0A9E4FJ27-F1
#
_entry.id   AF-A0A9E4FJ27-F1
#
_cell.length_a   1.000
_cell.length_b   1.000
_cell.length_c   1.000
_cell.angle_alpha   90.00
_cell.angle_beta   90.00
_cell.angle_gamma   90.00
#
_symmetry.space_group_name_H-M   'P 1'
#
loop_
_entity.id
_entity.type
_entity.pdbx_description
1 polymer ?
#
loop_
_entity_poly.entity_id
_entity_poly.type
_entity_poly.pdbx_seq_one_letter_code
_entity_poly.pdbx_strand_id
1 'polypeptide(L)' 'MDAPMFKELHRAYGFDEVAIVPGDVTINPSMASTDFTIGDHLFNNPVMASAMDAVVSPSFATLMHQAGGLGVL' A
#
# COMPACT_ATOMS: atom_id res chain seq x y z
N MET A 1 -2.52 27.46 -36.23
CA MET A 1 -1.89 26.30 -35.56
C MET A 1 -1.95 26.64 -34.09
N ASP A 2 -2.91 26.09 -33.36
CA ASP A 2 -3.09 26.43 -31.94
C ASP A 2 -1.90 25.92 -31.14
N ALA A 3 -1.26 26.82 -30.40
CA ALA A 3 -0.13 26.46 -29.56
C ALA A 3 -0.61 25.52 -28.44
N PRO A 4 0.16 24.48 -28.07
CA PRO A 4 -0.21 23.61 -26.96
C PRO A 4 -0.28 24.44 -25.67
N MET A 5 -1.41 24.32 -24.97
CA MET A 5 -1.60 24.92 -23.65
C MET A 5 -0.60 24.29 -22.67
N PHE A 6 0.34 25.08 -22.18
CA PHE A 6 1.27 24.64 -21.14
C PHE A 6 0.48 24.35 -19.86
N LYS A 7 0.54 23.10 -19.40
CA LYS A 7 -0.02 22.71 -18.12
C LYS A 7 1.04 22.88 -17.05
N GLU A 8 0.77 23.70 -16.05
CA GLU A 8 1.62 23.80 -14.87
C GLU A 8 1.61 22.45 -14.13
N LEU A 9 2.79 21.88 -13.92
CA LEU A 9 2.96 20.60 -13.25
C LEU A 9 3.32 20.85 -11.78
N HIS A 10 2.59 20.21 -10.88
CA HIS A 10 2.97 20.19 -9.46
C HIS A 10 4.19 19.30 -9.25
N ARG A 11 5.05 19.68 -8.30
CA ARG A 11 6.17 18.84 -7.88
C ARG A 11 5.65 17.56 -7.22
N ALA A 12 6.19 16.42 -7.62
CA ALA A 12 5.99 15.13 -6.96
C ALA A 12 7.22 14.79 -6.10
N TYR A 13 7.02 13.91 -5.11
CA TYR A 13 8.07 13.44 -4.21
C TYR A 13 8.16 11.92 -4.25
N GLY A 14 9.38 11.40 -4.37
CA GLY A 14 9.67 9.98 -4.16
C GLY A 14 9.79 9.63 -2.66
N PHE A 15 9.82 8.33 -2.35
CA PHE A 15 9.99 7.88 -0.95
C PHE A 15 11.34 8.32 -0.36
N ASP A 16 12.40 8.41 -1.17
CA ASP A 16 13.74 8.82 -0.72
C ASP A 16 13.88 10.33 -0.48
N GLU A 17 12.89 11.13 -0.90
CA GLU A 17 12.91 12.59 -0.75
C GLU A 17 12.21 13.06 0.52
N VAL A 18 11.51 12.18 1.24
CA VAL A 18 10.69 12.52 2.41
C VAL A 18 10.90 11.53 3.55
N ALA A 19 10.63 11.97 4.78
CA ALA A 19 10.67 11.13 5.96
C ALA A 19 9.49 11.45 6.89
N ILE A 20 9.06 10.46 7.67
CA ILE A 20 8.02 10.64 8.70
C ILE A 20 8.65 11.35 9.91
N VAL A 21 8.11 12.50 10.28
CA VAL A 21 8.52 13.23 11.49
C VAL A 21 7.90 12.55 12.71
N PRO A 22 8.64 12.35 13.82
CA PRO A 22 8.06 11.86 15.06
C PRO A 22 6.91 12.76 15.56
N GLY A 23 5.77 12.15 15.90
CA GLY A 23 4.62 12.85 16.46
C GLY A 23 4.65 12.95 17.98
N ASP A 24 3.63 13.59 18.56
CA ASP A 24 3.53 13.80 20.01
C ASP A 24 3.12 12.55 20.80
N VAL A 25 2.68 11.50 20.11
CA VAL A 25 2.19 10.26 20.71
C VAL A 25 3.23 9.15 20.54
N THR A 26 3.56 8.48 21.64
CA THR A 26 4.38 7.27 21.64
C THR A 26 3.50 6.05 21.90
N ILE A 27 3.52 5.08 20.98
CA ILE A 27 2.82 3.80 21.11
C ILE A 27 3.84 2.67 21.05
N ASN A 28 3.64 1.62 21.86
CA ASN A 28 4.42 0.40 21.70
C ASN A 28 4.03 -0.24 20.35
N PRO A 29 4.98 -0.59 19.46
CA PRO A 29 4.67 -1.21 18.18
C PRO A 29 3.77 -2.46 18.29
N SER A 30 3.87 -3.24 19.37
CA SER A 30 3.01 -4.42 19.58
C SER A 30 1.55 -4.09 19.90
N MET A 31 1.26 -2.82 20.20
CA MET A 31 -0.08 -2.31 20.51
C MET A 31 -0.70 -1.54 19.33
N ALA A 32 0.07 -1.27 18.28
CA ALA A 32 -0.46 -0.62 17.08
C ALA A 32 -1.23 -1.64 16.24
N SER A 33 -2.51 -1.37 15.96
CA SER A 33 -3.28 -2.18 15.02
C SER A 33 -2.80 -1.94 13.60
N THR A 34 -2.60 -3.04 12.87
CA THR A 34 -2.32 -3.05 11.43
C THR A 34 -3.54 -3.45 10.62
N ASP A 35 -4.71 -3.55 11.25
CA ASP A 35 -5.93 -3.97 10.57
C ASP A 35 -6.28 -2.99 9.45
N PHE A 36 -6.62 -3.52 8.28
CA PHE A 36 -6.86 -2.75 7.08
C PHE A 36 -8.16 -3.20 6.42
N THR A 37 -9.01 -2.25 6.05
CA THR A 37 -10.33 -2.53 5.47
C THR A 37 -10.40 -1.99 4.04
N ILE A 38 -10.86 -2.82 3.11
CA ILE A 38 -11.19 -2.43 1.73
C ILE A 38 -12.64 -2.83 1.46
N GLY A 39 -13.53 -1.85 1.31
CA GLY A 39 -14.96 -2.12 1.21
C GLY A 39 -15.47 -2.88 2.44
N ASP A 40 -16.06 -4.05 2.22
CA ASP A 40 -16.57 -4.92 3.29
C ASP A 40 -15.56 -5.98 3.76
N HIS A 41 -14.31 -5.92 3.29
CA HIS A 41 -13.27 -6.91 3.61
C HIS A 41 -12.27 -6.38 4.63
N LEU A 42 -12.09 -7.13 5.73
CA LEU A 42 -11.10 -6.86 6.77
C LEU A 42 -9.88 -7.77 6.59
N PHE A 43 -8.68 -7.17 6.66
CA PHE A 43 -7.38 -7.83 6.62
C PHE A 43 -6.59 -7.48 7.89
N ASN A 44 -5.71 -8.38 8.33
CA ASN A 44 -4.93 -8.20 9.55
C ASN A 44 -3.71 -7.29 9.33
N ASN A 45 -3.29 -7.11 8.07
CA ASN A 45 -2.21 -6.20 7.70
C ASN A 45 -2.50 -5.51 6.35
N PRO A 46 -1.89 -4.34 6.08
CA PRO A 46 -2.12 -3.59 4.86
C PRO A 46 -1.19 -4.04 3.70
N VAL A 47 -0.91 -5.33 3.57
CA VAL A 47 -0.03 -5.86 2.51
C VAL A 47 -0.84 -6.58 1.45
N MET A 48 -0.67 -6.15 0.20
CA MET A 48 -1.30 -6.74 -0.98
C MET A 48 -0.23 -7.17 -1.98
N ALA A 49 -0.36 -8.39 -2.50
CA ALA A 49 0.50 -8.87 -3.58
C ALA A 49 0.00 -8.33 -4.94
N SER A 50 0.95 -7.97 -5.80
CA SER A 50 0.67 -7.46 -7.15
C SER A 50 -0.06 -8.50 -8.00
N ALA A 51 -1.06 -8.05 -8.78
CA ALA A 51 -1.77 -8.86 -9.76
C ALA A 51 -0.91 -9.13 -11.00
N MET A 52 0.17 -9.87 -10.81
CA MET A 52 1.14 -10.20 -11.84
C MET A 52 1.34 -11.71 -11.91
N ASP A 53 1.34 -12.24 -13.12
CA ASP A 53 1.45 -13.65 -13.47
C ASP A 53 2.73 -14.29 -12.90
N ALA A 54 3.80 -13.48 -12.81
CA ALA A 54 5.11 -13.87 -12.29
C ALA A 54 5.21 -13.76 -10.76
N VAL A 55 4.22 -13.17 -10.09
CA VAL A 55 4.25 -12.88 -8.64
C VAL A 55 3.25 -13.75 -7.90
N VAL A 56 2.02 -13.89 -8.40
CA VAL A 56 0.93 -14.56 -7.66
C VAL A 56 0.44 -15.80 -8.40
N SER A 57 0.47 -16.92 -7.70
CA SER A 57 -0.21 -18.16 -8.05
C SER A 57 -1.33 -18.46 -7.04
N PRO A 58 -2.29 -19.35 -7.34
CA PRO A 58 -3.35 -19.70 -6.39
C PRO A 58 -2.83 -20.19 -5.02
N SER A 59 -1.73 -20.94 -5.01
CA SER A 59 -1.09 -21.38 -3.77
C SER A 59 -0.46 -20.21 -3.02
N PHE A 60 0.18 -19.27 -3.72
CA PHE A 60 0.73 -18.06 -3.11
C PHE A 60 -0.35 -17.15 -2.55
N ALA A 61 -1.48 -16.96 -3.25
CA ALA A 61 -2.61 -16.19 -2.75
C ALA A 61 -3.18 -16.77 -1.44
N THR A 62 -3.20 -18.11 -1.32
CA THR A 62 -3.61 -18.79 -0.09
C THR A 62 -2.63 -18.51 1.06
N LEU A 63 -1.32 -18.56 0.80
CA LEU A 63 -0.30 -18.22 1.79
C LEU A 63 -0.38 -16.75 2.24
N MET A 64 -0.63 -15.83 1.29
CA MET A 64 -0.85 -14.41 1.60
C MET A 64 -2.05 -14.21 2.52
N HIS A 65 -3.16 -14.90 2.25
CA HIS A 65 -4.35 -14.86 3.11
C HIS A 65 -4.05 -15.40 4.52
N GLN A 66 -3.34 -16.52 4.63
CA GLN A 66 -2.92 -17.08 5.93
C GLN A 66 -1.99 -16.15 6.71
N ALA A 67 -1.16 -15.37 6.01
CA ALA A 67 -0.33 -14.33 6.61
C ALA A 67 -1.12 -13.05 6.97
N GLY A 68 -2.41 -12.98 6.66
CA GLY A 68 -3.30 -11.87 6.98
C GLY A 68 -3.35 -10.74 5.94
N GLY A 69 -2.74 -10.94 4.76
CA GLY A 69 -2.75 -10.00 3.64
C GLY A 69 -3.67 -10.44 2.49
N LEU A 70 -3.59 -9.73 1.36
CA LEU A 70 -4.38 -10.02 0.16
C LEU A 70 -3.50 -10.47 -1.01
N GLY A 71 -3.76 -11.66 -1.57
CA GLY A 71 -3.23 -12.08 -2.86
C GLY A 71 -4.20 -11.73 -3.99
N VAL A 72 -3.72 -11.04 -5.04
CA VAL A 72 -4.54 -10.69 -6.21
C VAL A 72 -4.13 -11.57 -7.39
N LEU A 73 -5.10 -12.31 -7.95
CA LEU A 73 -4.93 -13.20 -9.10
C LEU A 73 -5.28 -12.50 -10.41
#